data_AF-I0I768-F1
#
_entry.id   AF-I0I768-F1
#
_cell.length_a   1.000
_cell.length_b   1.000
_cell.length_c   1.000
_cell.angle_alpha   90.00
_cell.angle_beta   90.00
_cell.angle_gamma   90.00
#
_symmetry.space_group_name_H-M   'P 1'
#
loop_
_entity.id
_entity.type
_entity.pdbx_description
1 polymer ?
#
loop_
_entity_poly.entity_id
_entity_poly.type
_entity_poly.pdbx_seq_one_letter_code
_entity_poly.pdbx_strand_id
1 'polypeptide(L)'
;MSTTTVARRLTEWFDDLNLSIQSVDSPPAGSTVYRLVDVFTTIGGSWENTTERYAIPQWAKEAYANPAMMMELQKTNHLYAAVLDANGVLLGQQRIRFTNRYDPAFVDQRLTQDNTGWATYTLFPSSIYRPQDGQQGPWCWAPDGLADVLCGGGLPEDGRTISIFAVWRQTTAGAEEPPPPEPPAPEPPTPEPPAPEPPTPPSPPLERRLGRWVEPMNLTIKSIAERPDHPTPGPDGLIYLIKDVFTTRDGSWQPSDVYGSVDQWAREAYLKPFGDPEYFDDAGADHHLFSLVLDINGNKIKGQELLYWSDGFEKLGDPAYDGYVRGPGDHRYPVTKERSGWGNIVMFGSSYVPERGEQGPWCWTPRGLPAEVMCGGGMPANQHISIFVVWQAVRVEEAPTEPSPEPPQPPTPGDYNIFLPFVSGGAPSSPGPQAAAAPSAGATPSAPSSAMVELIRAAAWSRVGVELRPGSTLADYARRVGLGMPVTAEFIVAGHRAQGFAGGLVFAPVNDPHNVTHASW
;
A
#
# COMPACT_ATOMS: atom_id res chain seq x y z
N MET A 1 28.83 10.19 -33.51
CA MET A 1 27.48 9.67 -33.80
C MET A 1 26.74 9.61 -32.49
N SER A 2 25.92 10.62 -32.19
CA SER A 2 25.20 10.70 -30.91
C SER A 2 23.89 9.95 -31.04
N THR A 3 23.83 8.73 -30.52
CA THR A 3 22.55 8.10 -30.20
C THR A 3 21.90 8.93 -29.11
N THR A 4 20.74 9.54 -29.39
CA THR A 4 19.92 10.20 -28.38
C THR A 4 19.39 9.13 -27.42
N THR A 5 20.16 8.81 -26.38
CA THR A 5 19.81 7.81 -25.38
C THR A 5 18.67 8.35 -24.54
N VAL A 6 17.44 8.08 -24.96
CA VAL A 6 16.24 8.31 -24.15
C VAL A 6 16.38 7.46 -22.89
N ALA A 7 16.32 8.09 -21.72
CA ALA A 7 16.28 7.39 -20.44
C ALA A 7 14.99 6.55 -20.39
N ARG A 8 15.12 5.24 -20.15
CA ARG A 8 13.99 4.30 -20.09
C ARG A 8 13.79 3.77 -18.69
N ARG A 9 12.55 3.72 -18.21
CA ARG A 9 12.18 3.02 -16.96
C ARG A 9 11.52 1.71 -17.33
N LEU A 10 12.21 0.61 -17.04
CA LEU A 10 11.70 -0.73 -17.26
C LEU A 10 11.37 -1.34 -15.90
N THR A 11 10.29 -2.11 -15.83
CA THR A 11 10.03 -2.98 -14.68
C THR A 11 11.14 -4.02 -14.54
N GLU A 12 11.44 -4.44 -13.31
CA GLU A 12 12.39 -5.51 -13.01
C GLU A 12 12.03 -6.84 -13.72
N TRP A 13 10.76 -7.03 -14.06
CA TRP A 13 10.27 -8.21 -14.79
C TRP A 13 10.56 -8.17 -16.30
N PHE A 14 11.25 -7.14 -16.83
CA PHE A 14 11.44 -6.97 -18.27
C PHE A 14 12.21 -8.14 -18.92
N ASP A 15 13.38 -8.46 -18.38
CA ASP A 15 14.20 -9.60 -18.84
C ASP A 15 13.55 -10.93 -18.46
N ASP A 16 12.88 -10.95 -17.30
CA ASP A 16 12.15 -12.08 -16.71
C ASP A 16 10.93 -12.54 -17.54
N LEU A 17 10.37 -11.62 -18.33
CA LEU A 17 9.33 -11.85 -19.35
C LEU A 17 9.91 -12.02 -20.76
N ASN A 18 11.25 -12.01 -20.90
CA ASN A 18 11.96 -12.07 -22.18
C ASN A 18 11.46 -11.00 -23.18
N LEU A 19 11.19 -9.79 -22.67
CA LEU A 19 10.81 -8.65 -23.51
C LEU A 19 12.02 -8.10 -24.26
N SER A 20 11.77 -7.47 -25.41
CA SER A 20 12.83 -6.88 -26.23
C SER A 20 12.35 -5.62 -26.94
N ILE A 21 13.26 -4.66 -27.12
CA ILE A 21 12.98 -3.38 -27.78
C ILE A 21 13.74 -3.32 -29.09
N GLN A 22 13.03 -3.20 -30.20
CA GLN A 22 13.59 -2.92 -31.52
C GLN A 22 13.57 -1.40 -31.72
N SER A 23 14.69 -0.73 -31.50
CA SER A 23 14.77 0.74 -31.61
C SER A 23 14.76 1.21 -33.06
N VAL A 24 14.22 2.42 -33.32
CA VAL A 24 14.35 3.05 -34.65
C VAL A 24 15.77 3.56 -34.84
N ASP A 25 16.51 2.92 -35.73
CA ASP A 25 17.84 3.37 -36.15
C ASP A 25 17.75 4.53 -37.15
N SER A 26 18.60 5.55 -36.95
CA SER A 26 18.83 6.67 -37.88
C SER A 26 17.57 7.29 -38.53
N PRO A 27 16.58 7.77 -37.75
CA PRO A 27 15.40 8.43 -38.30
C PRO A 27 15.79 9.73 -39.06
N PRO A 28 15.09 10.09 -40.16
CA PRO A 28 15.35 11.32 -40.90
C PRO A 28 15.21 12.56 -40.02
N ALA A 29 16.12 13.53 -40.15
CA ALA A 29 16.05 14.79 -39.40
C ALA A 29 14.72 15.52 -39.66
N GLY A 30 14.11 16.05 -38.60
CA GLY A 30 12.79 16.67 -38.61
C GLY A 30 11.60 15.68 -38.60
N SER A 31 11.82 14.36 -38.62
CA SER A 31 10.72 13.39 -38.50
C SER A 31 10.24 13.23 -37.05
N THR A 32 8.93 13.00 -36.91
CA THR A 32 8.32 12.55 -35.64
C THR A 32 8.71 11.11 -35.35
N VAL A 33 9.30 10.86 -34.18
CA VAL A 33 9.74 9.55 -33.72
C VAL A 33 9.17 9.26 -32.34
N TYR A 34 8.52 8.10 -32.20
CA TYR A 34 7.97 7.63 -30.93
C TYR A 34 9.02 6.75 -30.24
N ARG A 35 9.65 7.28 -29.19
CA ARG A 35 10.65 6.54 -28.41
C ARG A 35 9.99 5.89 -27.20
N LEU A 36 10.23 4.60 -26.99
CA LEU A 36 9.69 3.90 -25.83
C LEU A 36 10.41 4.41 -24.59
N VAL A 37 9.64 4.97 -23.63
CA VAL A 37 10.17 5.56 -22.38
C VAL A 37 9.92 4.64 -21.19
N ASP A 38 8.72 4.09 -21.05
CA ASP A 38 8.36 3.29 -19.87
C ASP A 38 7.77 1.93 -20.28
N VAL A 39 8.14 0.88 -19.56
CA VAL A 39 7.50 -0.44 -19.63
C VAL A 39 7.25 -0.96 -18.21
N PHE A 40 6.02 -1.33 -17.91
CA PHE A 40 5.63 -1.89 -16.61
C PHE A 40 4.54 -2.94 -16.74
N THR A 41 4.19 -3.60 -15.64
CA THR A 41 3.18 -4.66 -15.59
C THR A 41 2.17 -4.43 -14.47
N THR A 42 1.04 -5.11 -14.53
CA THR A 42 0.17 -5.34 -13.37
C THR A 42 -0.11 -6.83 -13.21
N ILE A 43 -0.27 -7.28 -11.97
CA ILE A 43 -0.65 -8.66 -11.59
C ILE A 43 -2.11 -8.67 -11.17
N GLY A 44 -2.92 -9.56 -11.73
CA GLY A 44 -4.36 -9.62 -11.47
C GLY A 44 -5.11 -8.33 -11.86
N GLY A 45 -4.52 -7.47 -12.69
CA GLY A 45 -5.04 -6.12 -12.95
C GLY A 45 -4.88 -5.16 -11.76
N SER A 46 -4.19 -5.56 -10.69
CA SER A 46 -3.94 -4.72 -9.53
C SER A 46 -3.00 -3.56 -9.87
N TRP A 47 -3.44 -2.35 -9.52
CA TRP A 47 -2.61 -1.15 -9.54
C TRP A 47 -1.98 -0.84 -8.17
N GLU A 48 -2.06 -1.77 -7.23
CA GLU A 48 -1.31 -1.70 -5.99
C GLU A 48 0.12 -2.19 -6.21
N ASN A 49 1.09 -1.39 -5.74
CA ASN A 49 2.48 -1.81 -5.65
C ASN A 49 2.56 -2.88 -4.56
N THR A 50 2.89 -4.11 -4.96
CA THR A 50 3.12 -5.24 -4.06
C THR A 50 4.45 -5.88 -4.43
N THR A 51 4.96 -6.78 -3.58
CA THR A 51 6.16 -7.58 -3.88
C THR A 51 5.86 -8.80 -4.76
N GLU A 52 4.66 -8.90 -5.33
CA GLU A 52 4.32 -10.01 -6.22
C GLU A 52 5.04 -9.90 -7.55
N ARG A 53 5.47 -11.06 -8.09
CA ARG A 53 5.97 -11.14 -9.47
C ARG A 53 4.92 -10.58 -10.42
N TYR A 54 5.35 -9.63 -11.26
CA TYR A 54 4.55 -8.84 -12.22
C TYR A 54 3.71 -7.70 -11.62
N ALA A 55 3.83 -7.39 -10.33
CA ALA A 55 3.22 -6.20 -9.74
C ALA A 55 3.73 -4.89 -10.38
N ILE A 56 2.93 -3.83 -10.24
CA ILE A 56 3.27 -2.52 -10.78
C ILE A 56 4.38 -1.86 -9.94
N PRO A 57 5.49 -1.41 -10.55
CA PRO A 57 6.51 -0.64 -9.85
C PRO A 57 5.95 0.69 -9.33
N GLN A 58 6.42 1.14 -8.17
CA GLN A 58 5.93 2.37 -7.53
C GLN A 58 6.05 3.61 -8.45
N TRP A 59 7.16 3.75 -9.19
CA TRP A 59 7.34 4.85 -10.15
C TRP A 59 6.30 4.86 -11.28
N ALA A 60 5.75 3.70 -11.64
CA ALA A 60 4.73 3.56 -12.67
C ALA A 60 3.34 3.84 -12.10
N LYS A 61 3.09 3.40 -10.85
CA LYS A 61 1.89 3.77 -10.09
C LYS A 61 1.80 5.30 -9.96
N GLU A 62 2.85 5.96 -9.49
CA GLU A 62 2.90 7.43 -9.34
C GLU A 62 2.72 8.19 -10.67
N ALA A 63 3.28 7.68 -11.77
CA ALA A 63 3.20 8.33 -13.07
C ALA A 63 1.87 8.12 -13.81
N TYR A 64 1.18 6.99 -13.58
CA TYR A 64 0.04 6.57 -14.43
C TYR A 64 -1.24 6.19 -13.69
N ALA A 65 -1.24 6.08 -12.36
CA ALA A 65 -2.45 5.75 -11.60
C ALA A 65 -3.43 6.94 -11.59
N ASN A 66 -4.50 6.82 -12.37
CA ASN A 66 -5.60 7.77 -12.36
C ASN A 66 -6.91 7.07 -11.96
N PRO A 67 -7.53 7.41 -10.81
CA PRO A 67 -8.79 6.81 -10.34
C PRO A 67 -9.92 6.81 -11.38
N ALA A 68 -9.99 7.84 -12.26
CA ALA A 68 -11.00 7.92 -13.31
C ALA A 68 -10.79 6.90 -14.45
N MET A 69 -9.58 6.35 -14.57
CA MET A 69 -9.17 5.42 -15.64
C MET A 69 -9.05 3.97 -15.15
N MET A 70 -9.04 3.74 -13.83
CA MET A 70 -8.81 2.42 -13.22
C MET A 70 -9.76 1.32 -13.74
N MET A 71 -11.03 1.62 -14.00
CA MET A 71 -11.97 0.62 -14.57
C MET A 71 -11.51 0.04 -15.93
N GLU A 72 -10.74 0.80 -16.72
CA GLU A 72 -10.18 0.33 -17.99
C GLU A 72 -8.80 -0.33 -17.81
N LEU A 73 -8.01 0.16 -16.87
CA LEU A 73 -6.61 -0.24 -16.67
C LEU A 73 -6.43 -1.40 -15.68
N GLN A 74 -7.45 -1.73 -14.89
CA GLN A 74 -7.46 -2.88 -13.95
C GLN A 74 -7.89 -4.20 -14.61
N LYS A 75 -7.89 -4.30 -15.94
CA LYS A 75 -8.21 -5.58 -16.62
C LYS A 75 -6.99 -6.50 -16.59
N THR A 76 -7.26 -7.78 -16.46
CA THR A 76 -6.25 -8.85 -16.47
C THR A 76 -6.02 -9.36 -17.88
N ASN A 77 -4.84 -9.90 -18.20
CA ASN A 77 -4.53 -10.50 -19.51
C ASN A 77 -4.62 -9.49 -20.68
N HIS A 78 -4.01 -8.31 -20.54
CA HIS A 78 -4.04 -7.26 -21.57
C HIS A 78 -2.65 -6.71 -21.91
N LEU A 79 -2.49 -6.26 -23.16
CA LEU A 79 -1.42 -5.36 -23.56
C LEU A 79 -1.99 -3.94 -23.66
N TYR A 80 -1.28 -2.99 -23.08
CA TYR A 80 -1.64 -1.59 -23.05
C TYR A 80 -0.56 -0.74 -23.71
N ALA A 81 -1.00 0.30 -24.40
CA ALA A 81 -0.12 1.25 -25.07
C ALA A 81 -0.61 2.69 -24.89
N ALA A 82 0.29 3.58 -24.51
CA ALA A 82 0.04 5.02 -24.40
C ALA A 82 1.11 5.81 -25.16
N VAL A 83 0.73 7.01 -25.60
CA VAL A 83 1.66 7.96 -26.25
C VAL A 83 1.60 9.28 -25.50
N LEU A 84 2.76 9.79 -25.12
CA LEU A 84 2.96 11.11 -24.54
C LEU A 84 3.42 12.09 -25.63
N ASP A 85 2.95 13.32 -25.56
CA ASP A 85 3.56 14.43 -26.32
C ASP A 85 4.95 14.81 -25.76
N ALA A 86 5.56 15.84 -26.35
CA ALA A 86 6.85 16.36 -25.89
C ALA A 86 6.81 16.89 -24.44
N ASN A 87 5.64 17.35 -23.96
CA ASN A 87 5.43 17.90 -22.62
C ASN A 87 5.12 16.81 -21.58
N GLY A 88 4.85 15.56 -21.99
CA GLY A 88 4.46 14.47 -21.10
C GLY A 88 2.94 14.31 -20.92
N VAL A 89 2.12 14.87 -21.81
CA VAL A 89 0.66 14.73 -21.79
C VAL A 89 0.23 13.53 -22.65
N LEU A 90 -0.67 12.70 -22.12
CA LEU A 90 -1.25 11.56 -22.84
C LEU A 90 -2.07 12.01 -24.06
N LEU A 91 -1.78 11.41 -25.22
CA LEU A 91 -2.44 11.69 -26.49
C LEU A 91 -3.54 10.68 -26.80
N GLY A 92 -4.76 11.17 -27.03
CA GLY A 92 -5.86 10.42 -27.63
C GLY A 92 -5.70 10.22 -29.15
N GLN A 93 -6.52 9.34 -29.72
CA GLN A 93 -6.59 8.98 -31.14
C GLN A 93 -5.27 8.50 -31.79
N GLN A 94 -4.26 8.12 -31.01
CA GLN A 94 -3.00 7.60 -31.54
C GLN A 94 -3.16 6.14 -31.96
N ARG A 95 -2.76 5.83 -33.20
CA ARG A 95 -2.87 4.48 -33.75
C ARG A 95 -1.75 3.59 -33.25
N ILE A 96 -2.11 2.53 -32.55
CA ILE A 96 -1.22 1.47 -32.08
C ILE A 96 -1.46 0.22 -32.92
N ARG A 97 -0.39 -0.42 -33.38
CA ARG A 97 -0.41 -1.69 -34.12
C ARG A 97 0.00 -2.81 -33.20
N PHE A 98 -0.81 -3.87 -33.12
CA PHE A 98 -0.51 -5.13 -32.43
C PHE A 98 -0.34 -6.22 -33.49
N THR A 99 0.85 -6.79 -33.58
CA THR A 99 1.22 -7.79 -34.60
C THR A 99 1.63 -9.09 -33.93
N ASN A 100 1.12 -10.22 -34.44
CA ASN A 100 1.55 -11.54 -33.98
C ASN A 100 2.79 -11.98 -34.76
N ARG A 101 3.89 -12.30 -34.07
CA ARG A 101 5.14 -12.77 -34.70
C ARG A 101 4.98 -14.05 -35.52
N TYR A 102 3.99 -14.87 -35.21
CA TYR A 102 3.71 -16.15 -35.90
C TYR A 102 2.77 -15.99 -37.09
N ASP A 103 2.03 -14.88 -37.15
CA ASP A 103 1.28 -14.44 -38.34
C ASP A 103 1.46 -12.93 -38.57
N PRO A 104 2.60 -12.51 -39.16
CA PRO A 104 2.90 -11.09 -39.39
C PRO A 104 1.96 -10.40 -40.39
N ALA A 105 1.12 -11.16 -41.11
CA ALA A 105 0.10 -10.60 -41.99
C ALA A 105 -1.13 -10.13 -41.19
N PHE A 106 -1.34 -10.66 -39.99
CA PHE A 106 -2.39 -10.22 -39.08
C PHE A 106 -1.90 -9.08 -38.18
N VAL A 107 -2.43 -7.87 -38.42
CA VAL A 107 -2.18 -6.66 -37.62
C VAL A 107 -3.52 -6.14 -37.10
N ASP A 108 -3.72 -6.18 -35.79
CA ASP A 108 -4.82 -5.48 -35.13
C ASP A 108 -4.41 -4.01 -34.91
N GLN A 109 -5.30 -3.07 -35.22
CA GLN A 109 -5.06 -1.64 -35.06
C GLN A 109 -6.05 -1.06 -34.05
N ARG A 110 -5.52 -0.49 -32.97
CA ARG A 110 -6.30 0.19 -31.91
C ARG A 110 -5.95 1.67 -31.87
N LEU A 111 -6.87 2.47 -31.35
CA LEU A 111 -6.64 3.88 -31.07
C LEU A 111 -6.51 4.07 -29.55
N THR A 112 -5.65 4.97 -29.10
CA THR A 112 -5.69 5.45 -27.72
C THR A 112 -7.01 6.19 -27.49
N GLN A 113 -7.72 5.87 -26.41
CA GLN A 113 -9.05 6.46 -26.15
C GLN A 113 -8.92 7.88 -25.58
N ASP A 114 -9.80 8.82 -25.94
CA ASP A 114 -9.69 10.22 -25.48
C ASP A 114 -9.92 10.41 -23.98
N ASN A 115 -10.62 9.47 -23.34
CA ASN A 115 -10.94 9.48 -21.90
C ASN A 115 -9.83 8.85 -21.02
N THR A 116 -8.91 8.07 -21.60
CA THR A 116 -7.85 7.38 -20.84
C THR A 116 -6.44 7.62 -21.39
N GLY A 117 -6.28 7.95 -22.66
CA GLY A 117 -4.96 8.00 -23.33
C GLY A 117 -4.34 6.63 -23.64
N TRP A 118 -5.07 5.52 -23.37
CA TRP A 118 -4.57 4.16 -23.57
C TRP A 118 -5.30 3.42 -24.70
N ALA A 119 -4.56 2.62 -25.46
CA ALA A 119 -5.08 1.59 -26.33
C ALA A 119 -4.94 0.23 -25.63
N THR A 120 -6.01 -0.57 -25.68
CA THR A 120 -6.14 -1.83 -24.95
C THR A 120 -6.27 -3.01 -25.92
N TYR A 121 -5.47 -4.06 -25.74
CA TYR A 121 -5.52 -5.30 -26.51
C TYR A 121 -5.62 -6.53 -25.60
N THR A 122 -6.62 -7.38 -25.78
CA THR A 122 -6.84 -8.57 -24.94
C THR A 122 -5.98 -9.74 -25.38
N LEU A 123 -5.26 -10.36 -24.45
CA LEU A 123 -4.51 -11.60 -24.67
C LEU A 123 -5.44 -12.81 -24.58
N PHE A 124 -5.27 -13.74 -25.51
CA PHE A 124 -6.03 -15.00 -25.57
C PHE A 124 -5.18 -16.18 -25.08
N PRO A 125 -5.76 -17.36 -24.76
CA PRO A 125 -4.99 -18.55 -24.37
C PRO A 125 -3.95 -19.01 -25.41
N SER A 126 -4.12 -18.65 -26.69
CA SER A 126 -3.11 -18.83 -27.74
C SER A 126 -1.86 -17.94 -27.59
N SER A 127 -1.85 -17.04 -26.60
CA SER A 127 -0.73 -16.14 -26.27
C SER A 127 0.15 -16.66 -25.14
N ILE A 128 -0.08 -17.90 -24.67
CA ILE A 128 0.71 -18.53 -23.61
C ILE A 128 2.12 -18.85 -24.09
N TYR A 129 3.14 -18.58 -23.25
CA TYR A 129 4.55 -18.85 -23.53
C TYR A 129 5.34 -19.13 -22.24
N ARG A 130 6.54 -19.71 -22.37
CA ARG A 130 7.43 -20.06 -21.25
C ARG A 130 8.70 -19.20 -21.25
N PRO A 131 8.71 -18.03 -20.57
CA PRO A 131 9.92 -17.20 -20.51
C PRO A 131 11.13 -17.91 -19.89
N GLN A 132 10.88 -18.80 -18.91
CA GLN A 132 11.91 -19.62 -18.24
C GLN A 132 12.64 -20.59 -19.20
N ASP A 133 11.99 -21.00 -20.29
CA ASP A 133 12.59 -21.83 -21.35
C ASP A 133 13.29 -20.97 -22.43
N GLY A 134 13.43 -19.65 -22.21
CA GLY A 134 13.91 -18.70 -23.21
C GLY A 134 12.91 -18.40 -24.33
N GLN A 135 11.64 -18.80 -24.20
CA GLN A 135 10.60 -18.42 -25.15
C GLN A 135 10.22 -16.95 -24.96
N GLN A 136 9.72 -16.32 -26.02
CA GLN A 136 9.27 -14.93 -26.02
C GLN A 136 7.81 -14.89 -26.48
N GLY A 137 6.99 -14.04 -25.87
CA GLY A 137 5.57 -13.93 -26.18
C GLY A 137 5.29 -13.59 -27.65
N PRO A 138 4.11 -13.97 -28.19
CA PRO A 138 3.79 -13.81 -29.60
C PRO A 138 3.66 -12.36 -30.07
N TRP A 139 3.37 -11.41 -29.19
CA TRP A 139 2.96 -10.08 -29.60
C TRP A 139 4.11 -9.07 -29.62
N CYS A 140 4.15 -8.30 -30.70
CA CYS A 140 4.88 -7.04 -30.80
C CYS A 140 3.89 -5.89 -30.99
N TRP A 141 4.14 -4.74 -30.35
CA TRP A 141 3.29 -3.57 -30.53
C TRP A 141 4.04 -2.25 -30.42
N ALA A 142 3.53 -1.25 -31.14
CA ALA A 142 4.06 0.11 -31.21
C ALA A 142 3.02 1.09 -31.80
N PRO A 143 3.20 2.40 -31.58
CA PRO A 143 2.59 3.43 -32.41
C PRO A 143 2.86 3.21 -33.92
N ASP A 144 1.96 3.71 -34.75
CA ASP A 144 2.16 3.73 -36.20
C ASP A 144 3.19 4.78 -36.63
N GLY A 145 3.90 4.53 -37.73
CA GLY A 145 5.03 5.33 -38.17
C GLY A 145 6.39 4.90 -37.58
N LEU A 146 7.27 5.87 -37.33
CA LEU A 146 8.63 5.64 -36.81
C LEU A 146 8.60 5.50 -35.29
N ALA A 147 8.47 4.27 -34.80
CA ALA A 147 8.37 3.96 -33.37
C ALA A 147 9.33 2.84 -32.95
N ASP A 148 9.92 2.95 -31.75
CA ASP A 148 10.58 1.81 -31.10
C ASP A 148 9.53 0.70 -30.89
N VAL A 149 9.79 -0.55 -31.26
CA VAL A 149 8.82 -1.65 -31.15
C VAL A 149 9.12 -2.49 -29.92
N LEU A 150 8.12 -2.69 -29.05
CA LEU A 150 8.21 -3.64 -27.94
C LEU A 150 7.70 -5.01 -28.41
N CYS A 151 8.50 -6.06 -28.18
CA CYS A 151 8.21 -7.44 -28.54
C CYS A 151 8.31 -8.37 -27.33
N GLY A 152 7.46 -9.39 -27.30
CA GLY A 152 7.40 -10.42 -26.25
C GLY A 152 6.13 -10.41 -25.41
N GLY A 153 5.11 -9.65 -25.80
CA GLY A 153 3.82 -9.64 -25.12
C GLY A 153 3.13 -11.00 -25.19
N GLY A 154 2.63 -11.49 -24.06
CA GLY A 154 2.00 -12.81 -23.94
C GLY A 154 1.60 -13.11 -22.50
N LEU A 155 1.13 -14.34 -22.28
CA LEU A 155 0.75 -14.86 -20.96
C LEU A 155 1.81 -15.87 -20.50
N PRO A 156 2.58 -15.60 -19.42
CA PRO A 156 3.48 -16.59 -18.86
C PRO A 156 2.72 -17.84 -18.40
N GLU A 157 3.27 -19.03 -18.66
CA GLU A 157 2.68 -20.30 -18.20
C GLU A 157 2.94 -20.58 -16.70
N ASP A 158 3.10 -19.54 -15.87
CA ASP A 158 3.26 -19.67 -14.40
C ASP A 158 1.94 -19.48 -13.62
N GLY A 159 0.81 -19.45 -14.34
CA GLY A 159 -0.54 -19.35 -13.78
C GLY A 159 -0.93 -17.94 -13.31
N ARG A 160 -0.03 -16.96 -13.42
CA ARG A 160 -0.31 -15.55 -13.10
C ARG A 160 -1.09 -14.87 -14.24
N THR A 161 -2.05 -14.03 -13.88
CA THR A 161 -2.76 -13.19 -14.86
C THR A 161 -2.10 -11.82 -14.91
N ILE A 162 -1.46 -11.49 -16.03
CA ILE A 162 -0.67 -10.25 -16.13
C ILE A 162 -1.25 -9.30 -17.18
N SER A 163 -0.98 -8.02 -17.01
CA SER A 163 -1.10 -7.05 -18.09
C SER A 163 0.21 -6.30 -18.26
N ILE A 164 0.59 -5.97 -19.50
CA ILE A 164 1.86 -5.30 -19.83
C ILE A 164 1.55 -3.93 -20.44
N PHE A 165 2.16 -2.90 -19.87
CA PHE A 165 1.98 -1.49 -20.25
C PHE A 165 3.26 -0.97 -20.89
N ALA A 166 3.09 -0.27 -22.01
CA ALA A 166 4.19 0.37 -22.72
C ALA A 166 3.81 1.81 -23.05
N VAL A 167 4.74 2.74 -22.81
CA VAL A 167 4.53 4.18 -23.03
C VAL A 167 5.62 4.73 -23.91
N TRP A 168 5.20 5.42 -24.97
CA TRP A 168 6.08 6.10 -25.91
C TRP A 168 6.01 7.60 -25.71
N ARG A 169 7.13 8.31 -25.85
CA ARG A 169 7.16 9.77 -25.98
C ARG A 169 7.38 10.16 -27.44
N GLN A 170 6.56 11.08 -27.93
CA GLN A 170 6.74 11.73 -29.22
C GLN A 170 7.93 12.69 -29.16
N THR A 171 8.89 12.52 -30.07
CA THR A 171 10.13 13.32 -30.18
C THR A 171 10.37 13.73 -31.63
N THR A 172 11.17 14.78 -31.85
CA THR A 172 11.60 15.19 -33.20
C THR A 172 13.05 14.79 -33.42
N ALA A 173 13.31 14.01 -34.47
CA ALA A 173 14.67 13.58 -34.80
C ALA A 173 15.56 14.77 -35.18
N GLY A 174 16.73 14.90 -34.52
CA GLY A 174 17.73 15.91 -34.87
C GLY A 174 17.49 17.33 -34.34
N ALA A 175 16.61 17.50 -33.35
CA ALA A 175 16.55 18.74 -32.58
C ALA A 175 17.76 18.81 -31.63
N GLU A 176 18.77 19.58 -32.01
CA GLU A 176 19.91 19.93 -31.15
C GLU A 176 19.47 21.04 -30.19
N GLU A 177 19.29 20.70 -28.91
CA GLU A 177 18.96 21.68 -27.87
C GLU A 177 20.23 22.47 -27.51
N PRO A 178 20.24 23.82 -27.61
CA PRO A 178 21.43 24.61 -27.33
C PRO A 178 21.75 24.58 -25.83
N PRO A 179 23.04 24.72 -25.45
CA PRO A 179 23.44 24.68 -24.04
C PRO A 179 22.79 25.83 -23.25
N PRO A 180 22.38 25.60 -21.99
CA PRO A 180 21.72 26.61 -21.19
C PRO A 180 22.67 27.79 -20.90
N PRO A 181 22.20 29.05 -21.03
CA PRO A 181 23.01 30.22 -20.71
C PRO A 181 23.24 30.37 -19.20
N GLU A 182 24.43 30.82 -18.85
CA GLU A 182 24.87 31.09 -17.47
C GLU A 182 23.98 32.19 -16.83
N PRO A 183 23.51 32.03 -15.57
CA PRO A 183 22.57 32.98 -14.97
C PRO A 183 23.23 34.33 -14.64
N PRO A 184 22.64 35.47 -15.02
CA PRO A 184 23.13 36.79 -14.60
C PRO A 184 22.78 37.07 -13.13
N ALA A 185 23.59 37.93 -12.50
CA ALA A 185 23.39 38.32 -11.09
C ALA A 185 22.05 39.05 -10.86
N PRO A 186 21.36 38.83 -9.73
CA PRO A 186 20.06 39.42 -9.46
C PRO A 186 20.15 40.89 -9.01
N GLU A 187 19.37 41.76 -9.64
CA GLU A 187 18.98 43.06 -9.06
C GLU A 187 17.79 42.87 -8.08
N PRO A 188 17.64 43.74 -7.06
CA PRO A 188 16.69 43.52 -5.97
C PRO A 188 15.24 43.90 -6.33
N PRO A 189 14.25 43.02 -6.11
CA PRO A 189 12.84 43.37 -6.20
C PRO A 189 12.29 44.01 -4.92
N THR A 190 11.38 44.96 -5.08
CA THR A 190 10.57 45.56 -4.01
C THR A 190 9.66 44.50 -3.36
N PRO A 191 9.53 44.45 -2.01
CA PRO A 191 8.78 43.38 -1.34
C PRO A 191 7.26 43.63 -1.32
N GLU A 192 6.50 42.57 -1.60
CA GLU A 192 5.11 42.40 -1.19
C GLU A 192 5.05 41.26 -0.14
N PRO A 193 4.28 41.36 0.96
CA PRO A 193 4.49 40.49 2.12
C PRO A 193 3.81 39.10 1.94
N PRO A 194 4.54 37.98 2.05
CA PRO A 194 3.93 36.67 2.14
C PRO A 194 3.31 36.44 3.54
N ALA A 195 2.22 35.67 3.59
CA ALA A 195 1.66 35.19 4.85
C ALA A 195 2.61 34.17 5.50
N PRO A 196 2.70 34.11 6.85
CA PRO A 196 3.61 33.20 7.52
C PRO A 196 3.11 31.76 7.44
N GLU A 197 3.93 30.88 6.84
CA GLU A 197 3.79 29.43 7.04
C GLU A 197 4.15 29.08 8.50
N PRO A 198 3.43 28.16 9.16
CA PRO A 198 3.78 27.72 10.50
C PRO A 198 5.11 26.95 10.49
N PRO A 199 6.03 27.22 11.42
CA PRO A 199 7.36 26.61 11.39
C PRO A 199 7.29 25.11 11.70
N THR A 200 7.86 24.30 10.80
CA THR A 200 8.13 22.88 11.06
C THR A 200 9.21 22.79 12.15
N PRO A 201 8.97 22.11 13.30
CA PRO A 201 9.98 21.98 14.33
C PRO A 201 11.17 21.12 13.84
N PRO A 202 12.41 21.43 14.27
CA PRO A 202 13.59 20.66 13.87
C PRO A 202 13.54 19.25 14.49
N SER A 203 13.53 18.23 13.64
CA SER A 203 13.71 16.84 14.08
C SER A 203 15.17 16.60 14.50
N PRO A 204 15.44 16.01 15.68
CA PRO A 204 16.80 15.69 16.11
C PRO A 204 17.42 14.59 15.21
N PRO A 205 18.76 14.47 15.16
CA PRO A 205 19.48 13.59 14.24
C PRO A 205 19.48 12.12 14.69
N LEU A 206 18.30 11.56 14.99
CA LEU A 206 18.12 10.12 15.19
C LEU A 206 17.87 9.46 13.83
N GLU A 207 18.82 8.67 13.35
CA GLU A 207 18.61 7.79 12.20
C GLU A 207 17.58 6.71 12.57
N ARG A 208 16.36 6.85 12.04
CA ARG A 208 15.27 5.88 12.21
C ARG A 208 15.29 4.88 11.07
N ARG A 209 15.36 3.57 11.37
CA ARG A 209 15.32 2.49 10.36
C ARG A 209 14.07 1.64 10.57
N LEU A 210 13.20 1.67 9.57
CA LEU A 210 12.00 0.83 9.54
C LEU A 210 12.28 -0.36 8.63
N GLY A 211 12.05 -1.56 9.15
CA GLY A 211 12.16 -2.80 8.40
C GLY A 211 11.12 -2.85 7.30
N ARG A 212 11.42 -3.56 6.21
CA ARG A 212 10.61 -3.59 4.99
C ARG A 212 9.15 -4.04 5.17
N TRP A 213 8.81 -4.65 6.30
CA TRP A 213 7.47 -5.13 6.62
C TRP A 213 6.64 -4.19 7.52
N VAL A 214 7.20 -3.08 8.01
CA VAL A 214 6.49 -2.15 8.90
C VAL A 214 5.24 -1.58 8.22
N GLU A 215 5.42 -0.94 7.07
CA GLU A 215 4.31 -0.41 6.28
C GLU A 215 3.36 -1.52 5.77
N PRO A 216 3.85 -2.64 5.16
CA PRO A 216 3.00 -3.78 4.79
C PRO A 216 2.21 -4.48 5.91
N MET A 217 2.48 -4.18 7.18
CA MET A 217 1.74 -4.68 8.35
C MET A 217 0.80 -3.63 8.95
N ASN A 218 0.66 -2.46 8.32
CA ASN A 218 -0.06 -1.31 8.88
C ASN A 218 0.44 -0.96 10.30
N LEU A 219 1.73 -1.13 10.56
CA LEU A 219 2.37 -0.78 11.82
C LEU A 219 2.61 0.73 11.88
N THR A 220 2.06 1.41 12.90
CA THR A 220 2.14 2.87 13.02
C THR A 220 2.88 3.30 14.28
N ILE A 221 3.73 4.32 14.12
CA ILE A 221 4.36 5.04 15.24
C ILE A 221 3.46 6.23 15.55
N LYS A 222 3.01 6.31 16.80
CA LYS A 222 2.32 7.47 17.36
C LYS A 222 3.31 8.38 18.06
N SER A 223 3.33 9.63 17.63
CA SER A 223 4.20 10.66 18.18
C SER A 223 3.87 10.96 19.66
N ILE A 224 4.82 11.56 20.38
CA ILE A 224 4.61 11.97 21.78
C ILE A 224 3.47 13.00 21.89
N ALA A 225 3.28 13.85 20.86
CA ALA A 225 2.21 14.85 20.82
C ALA A 225 0.82 14.25 20.60
N GLU A 226 0.71 13.10 19.91
CA GLU A 226 -0.54 12.37 19.74
C GLU A 226 -0.98 11.61 21.00
N ARG A 227 -0.10 11.46 22.01
CA ARG A 227 -0.41 10.66 23.19
C ARG A 227 -1.52 11.28 24.05
N PRO A 228 -2.59 10.54 24.37
CA PRO A 228 -3.70 11.05 25.17
C PRO A 228 -3.37 11.23 26.67
N ASP A 229 -2.24 10.68 27.15
CA ASP A 229 -1.71 10.95 28.49
C ASP A 229 -0.79 12.19 28.57
N HIS A 230 -0.55 12.87 27.44
CA HIS A 230 0.20 14.13 27.32
C HIS A 230 1.49 14.19 28.18
N PRO A 231 2.42 13.22 28.05
CA PRO A 231 3.60 13.16 28.89
C PRO A 231 4.55 14.32 28.59
N THR A 232 5.04 14.98 29.64
CA THR A 232 6.04 16.04 29.53
C THR A 232 7.46 15.50 29.66
N PRO A 233 8.47 16.09 29.00
CA PRO A 233 9.87 15.80 29.26
C PRO A 233 10.21 15.99 30.74
N GLY A 234 11.01 15.07 31.30
CA GLY A 234 11.54 15.21 32.66
C GLY A 234 12.60 16.31 32.77
N PRO A 235 13.14 16.58 33.98
CA PRO A 235 14.13 17.63 34.22
C PRO A 235 15.39 17.53 33.33
N ASP A 236 15.73 16.33 32.87
CA ASP A 236 16.89 16.06 32.00
C ASP A 236 16.63 16.36 30.50
N GLY A 237 15.44 16.83 30.13
CA GLY A 237 15.05 17.16 28.76
C GLY A 237 14.97 15.96 27.80
N LEU A 238 14.93 14.73 28.36
CA LEU A 238 14.95 13.49 27.59
C LEU A 238 13.54 13.10 27.10
N ILE A 239 13.48 12.73 25.82
CA ILE A 239 12.36 12.03 25.18
C ILE A 239 12.85 10.75 24.51
N TYR A 240 11.96 9.78 24.31
CA TYR A 240 12.31 8.45 23.77
C TYR A 240 11.63 8.24 22.41
N LEU A 241 12.42 8.34 21.35
CA LEU A 241 11.92 8.13 19.99
C LEU A 241 12.17 6.68 19.56
N ILE A 242 11.23 6.11 18.81
CA ILE A 242 11.40 4.84 18.11
C ILE A 242 12.46 5.04 17.03
N LYS A 243 13.57 4.33 17.21
CA LYS A 243 14.72 4.29 16.32
C LYS A 243 14.55 3.19 15.29
N ASP A 244 14.38 1.96 15.75
CA ASP A 244 14.40 0.78 14.88
C ASP A 244 13.13 -0.05 15.09
N VAL A 245 12.47 -0.43 14.00
CA VAL A 245 11.34 -1.37 14.01
C VAL A 245 11.60 -2.45 12.96
N PHE A 246 11.48 -3.72 13.33
CA PHE A 246 11.70 -4.84 12.41
C PHE A 246 10.92 -6.08 12.87
N THR A 247 10.97 -7.17 12.10
CA THR A 247 10.22 -8.39 12.40
C THR A 247 11.08 -9.66 12.29
N THR A 248 10.57 -10.78 12.80
CA THR A 248 11.05 -12.13 12.45
C THR A 248 9.87 -13.01 12.07
N ARG A 249 10.10 -13.92 11.11
CA ARG A 249 9.09 -14.86 10.62
C ARG A 249 9.39 -16.27 11.11
N ASP A 250 8.42 -16.95 11.70
CA ASP A 250 8.53 -18.32 12.22
C ASP A 250 9.72 -18.48 13.20
N GLY A 251 10.04 -17.41 13.95
CA GLY A 251 11.19 -17.34 14.86
C GLY A 251 12.55 -17.21 14.16
N SER A 252 12.57 -17.18 12.83
CA SER A 252 13.79 -17.15 12.02
C SER A 252 14.41 -15.76 11.99
N TRP A 253 15.69 -15.72 12.36
CA TRP A 253 16.59 -14.60 12.13
C TRP A 253 17.37 -14.71 10.81
N GLN A 254 17.03 -15.67 9.94
CA GLN A 254 17.65 -15.73 8.61
C GLN A 254 16.92 -14.75 7.67
N PRO A 255 17.62 -13.78 7.06
CA PRO A 255 17.01 -12.87 6.11
C PRO A 255 16.59 -13.64 4.86
N SER A 256 15.35 -13.40 4.43
CA SER A 256 14.75 -13.93 3.21
C SER A 256 13.66 -12.98 2.74
N ASP A 257 13.11 -13.18 1.55
CA ASP A 257 12.04 -12.30 1.01
C ASP A 257 10.62 -12.77 1.37
N VAL A 258 10.51 -13.77 2.25
CA VAL A 258 9.23 -14.20 2.83
C VAL A 258 8.70 -13.12 3.77
N TYR A 259 7.42 -12.79 3.63
CA TYR A 259 6.72 -11.80 4.45
C TYR A 259 6.94 -11.99 5.96
N GLY A 260 7.39 -10.91 6.62
CA GLY A 260 7.78 -10.86 8.03
C GLY A 260 9.22 -11.28 8.34
N SER A 261 10.02 -11.74 7.36
CA SER A 261 11.42 -12.13 7.59
C SER A 261 12.30 -10.94 7.97
N VAL A 262 13.22 -11.16 8.92
CA VAL A 262 14.13 -10.10 9.40
C VAL A 262 14.94 -9.47 8.27
N ASP A 263 15.16 -8.16 8.38
CA ASP A 263 16.07 -7.42 7.50
C ASP A 263 17.54 -7.71 7.86
N GLN A 264 18.43 -7.69 6.86
CA GLN A 264 19.87 -7.95 7.06
C GLN A 264 20.48 -7.03 8.13
N TRP A 265 20.17 -5.72 8.07
CA TRP A 265 20.68 -4.73 9.02
C TRP A 265 20.19 -4.99 10.46
N ALA A 266 18.97 -5.49 10.62
CA ALA A 266 18.37 -5.77 11.92
C ALA A 266 19.00 -7.02 12.55
N ARG A 267 19.23 -8.06 11.73
CA ARG A 267 20.02 -9.23 12.13
C ARG A 267 21.41 -8.83 12.63
N GLU A 268 22.14 -8.04 11.85
CA GLU A 268 23.53 -7.64 12.17
C GLU A 268 23.60 -6.74 13.42
N ALA A 269 22.63 -5.86 13.62
CA ALA A 269 22.57 -4.99 14.79
C ALA A 269 22.18 -5.73 16.09
N TYR A 270 21.24 -6.69 16.02
CA TYR A 270 20.55 -7.20 17.21
C TYR A 270 20.78 -8.68 17.54
N LEU A 271 21.11 -9.54 16.56
CA LEU A 271 21.36 -10.94 16.87
C LEU A 271 22.79 -11.14 17.39
N LYS A 272 22.90 -11.45 18.68
CA LYS A 272 24.16 -11.86 19.30
C LYS A 272 24.41 -13.37 19.15
N PRO A 273 25.67 -13.81 19.00
CA PRO A 273 26.00 -15.23 18.94
C PRO A 273 25.74 -15.94 20.28
N PHE A 274 25.54 -17.26 20.24
CA PHE A 274 25.37 -18.06 21.44
C PHE A 274 26.60 -17.93 22.37
N GLY A 275 26.35 -17.72 23.66
CA GLY A 275 27.39 -17.50 24.67
C GLY A 275 27.75 -16.03 24.94
N ASP A 276 27.26 -15.09 24.14
CA ASP A 276 27.42 -13.65 24.39
C ASP A 276 26.77 -13.26 25.75
N PRO A 277 27.37 -12.33 26.53
CA PRO A 277 26.73 -11.80 27.75
C PRO A 277 25.35 -11.20 27.49
N GLU A 278 25.17 -10.53 26.35
CA GLU A 278 23.92 -9.92 25.90
C GLU A 278 23.05 -10.87 25.05
N TYR A 279 23.43 -12.15 24.94
CA TYR A 279 22.68 -13.14 24.15
C TYR A 279 21.20 -13.13 24.50
N PHE A 280 20.37 -13.07 23.46
CA PHE A 280 18.92 -13.06 23.61
C PHE A 280 18.35 -14.47 23.50
N ASP A 281 17.86 -14.96 24.63
CA ASP A 281 17.26 -16.29 24.81
C ASP A 281 15.95 -16.47 24.04
N ASP A 282 15.05 -15.50 24.10
CA ASP A 282 13.74 -15.57 23.44
C ASP A 282 13.78 -15.14 21.96
N ALA A 283 14.97 -14.90 21.39
CA ALA A 283 15.11 -14.42 20.02
C ALA A 283 14.38 -15.30 18.99
N GLY A 284 14.33 -16.62 19.22
CA GLY A 284 13.67 -17.58 18.35
C GLY A 284 12.15 -17.69 18.50
N ALA A 285 11.49 -16.83 19.30
CA ALA A 285 10.03 -16.89 19.46
C ALA A 285 9.29 -16.22 18.29
N ASP A 286 8.17 -16.82 17.87
CA ASP A 286 7.57 -16.64 16.55
C ASP A 286 6.22 -15.92 16.53
N HIS A 287 5.73 -15.43 17.67
CA HIS A 287 4.47 -14.67 17.76
C HIS A 287 4.50 -13.69 18.95
N HIS A 288 5.52 -12.83 19.01
CA HIS A 288 5.82 -11.97 20.16
C HIS A 288 5.94 -10.49 19.79
N LEU A 289 5.66 -9.62 20.77
CA LEU A 289 6.01 -8.21 20.70
C LEU A 289 7.24 -7.99 21.58
N PHE A 290 8.31 -7.47 20.98
CA PHE A 290 9.61 -7.24 21.60
C PHE A 290 9.89 -5.74 21.73
N SER A 291 10.44 -5.36 22.88
CA SER A 291 10.87 -3.99 23.19
C SER A 291 12.30 -3.95 23.68
N LEU A 292 13.06 -3.00 23.16
CA LEU A 292 14.37 -2.61 23.66
C LEU A 292 14.38 -1.11 23.93
N VAL A 293 14.93 -0.70 25.07
CA VAL A 293 15.02 0.72 25.45
C VAL A 293 16.50 1.08 25.63
N LEU A 294 16.94 2.13 24.97
CA LEU A 294 18.32 2.59 24.95
C LEU A 294 18.45 3.96 25.62
N ASP A 295 19.53 4.16 26.37
CA ASP A 295 19.95 5.47 26.88
C ASP A 295 20.45 6.38 25.73
N ILE A 296 20.83 7.61 26.08
CA ILE A 296 21.32 8.61 25.12
C ILE A 296 22.62 8.18 24.40
N ASN A 297 23.38 7.26 25.00
CA ASN A 297 24.63 6.73 24.45
C ASN A 297 24.42 5.43 23.65
N GLY A 298 23.19 4.91 23.58
CA GLY A 298 22.86 3.63 22.96
C GLY A 298 23.04 2.40 23.85
N ASN A 299 23.27 2.55 25.16
CA ASN A 299 23.32 1.44 26.12
C ASN A 299 21.92 0.95 26.44
N LYS A 300 21.76 -0.37 26.64
CA LYS A 300 20.46 -0.96 26.99
C LYS A 300 20.06 -0.64 28.44
N ILE A 301 18.88 -0.06 28.62
CA ILE A 301 18.26 0.14 29.92
C ILE A 301 17.59 -1.18 30.32
N LYS A 302 17.96 -1.70 31.49
CA LYS A 302 17.48 -2.96 32.06
C LYS A 302 16.50 -2.69 33.20
N GLY A 303 15.58 -3.61 33.46
CA GLY A 303 14.53 -3.44 34.48
C GLY A 303 13.46 -2.38 34.16
N GLN A 304 13.53 -1.73 32.99
CA GLN A 304 12.52 -0.77 32.53
C GLN A 304 11.17 -1.46 32.35
N GLU A 305 10.12 -0.95 33.03
CA GLU A 305 8.73 -1.38 32.85
C GLU A 305 8.19 -0.99 31.47
N LEU A 306 7.36 -1.84 30.89
CA LEU A 306 6.81 -1.72 29.54
C LEU A 306 5.28 -1.87 29.58
N LEU A 307 4.56 -0.98 28.91
CA LEU A 307 3.11 -1.10 28.73
C LEU A 307 2.83 -1.81 27.41
N TYR A 308 2.02 -2.88 27.45
CA TYR A 308 1.44 -3.53 26.28
C TYR A 308 -0.07 -3.69 26.50
N TRP A 309 -0.89 -3.38 25.50
CA TRP A 309 -2.35 -3.48 25.58
C TRP A 309 -2.98 -3.64 24.19
N SER A 310 -4.21 -4.15 24.12
CA SER A 310 -4.93 -4.45 22.86
C SER A 310 -6.27 -3.72 22.69
N ASP A 311 -6.66 -2.87 23.64
CA ASP A 311 -8.00 -2.23 23.68
C ASP A 311 -8.04 -0.85 22.98
N GLY A 312 -7.07 -0.57 22.12
CA GLY A 312 -6.95 0.68 21.36
C GLY A 312 -6.05 1.74 22.00
N PHE A 313 -5.48 2.61 21.17
CA PHE A 313 -4.49 3.63 21.55
C PHE A 313 -4.99 4.60 22.65
N GLU A 314 -6.25 5.03 22.56
CA GLU A 314 -6.87 5.98 23.50
C GLU A 314 -6.80 5.55 24.97
N LYS A 315 -6.67 4.25 25.25
CA LYS A 315 -6.57 3.72 26.62
C LYS A 315 -5.32 4.12 27.37
N LEU A 316 -4.30 4.65 26.69
CA LEU A 316 -3.12 5.19 27.35
C LEU A 316 -3.45 6.41 28.24
N GLY A 317 -4.46 7.20 27.88
CA GLY A 317 -4.90 8.40 28.61
C GLY A 317 -6.01 8.15 29.65
N ASP A 318 -6.46 6.91 29.82
CA ASP A 318 -7.50 6.53 30.78
C ASP A 318 -6.87 6.17 32.13
N PRO A 319 -6.94 7.03 33.18
CA PRO A 319 -6.27 6.78 34.44
C PRO A 319 -6.90 5.64 35.25
N ALA A 320 -8.08 5.15 34.85
CA ALA A 320 -8.74 4.00 35.45
C ALA A 320 -8.46 2.68 34.69
N TYR A 321 -7.79 2.72 33.53
CA TYR A 321 -7.54 1.54 32.72
C TYR A 321 -6.48 0.62 33.34
N ASP A 322 -6.87 -0.64 33.53
CA ASP A 322 -6.04 -1.70 34.13
C ASP A 322 -5.78 -2.90 33.19
N GLY A 323 -6.27 -2.84 31.94
CA GLY A 323 -6.16 -3.91 30.92
C GLY A 323 -4.76 -4.12 30.32
N TYR A 324 -3.75 -3.41 30.82
CA TYR A 324 -2.35 -3.65 30.46
C TYR A 324 -1.91 -5.08 30.82
N VAL A 325 -1.07 -5.68 29.97
CA VAL A 325 -0.47 -6.99 30.25
C VAL A 325 0.35 -6.94 31.54
N ARG A 326 0.23 -7.99 32.36
CA ARG A 326 0.95 -8.14 33.61
C ARG A 326 2.36 -8.69 33.40
N GLY A 327 3.28 -8.26 34.26
CA GLY A 327 4.67 -8.73 34.25
C GLY A 327 4.84 -10.15 34.79
N PRO A 328 6.03 -10.76 34.56
CA PRO A 328 6.42 -11.99 35.21
C PRO A 328 6.78 -11.78 36.69
N GLY A 329 6.49 -12.75 37.54
CA GLY A 329 6.82 -12.70 38.97
C GLY A 329 6.06 -11.59 39.71
N ASP A 330 6.78 -10.80 40.51
CA ASP A 330 6.22 -9.71 41.30
C ASP A 330 6.08 -8.38 40.52
N HIS A 331 6.52 -8.33 39.26
CA HIS A 331 6.42 -7.13 38.43
C HIS A 331 4.98 -6.88 37.98
N ARG A 332 4.48 -5.65 38.19
CA ARG A 332 3.13 -5.26 37.75
C ARG A 332 2.99 -5.29 36.22
N TYR A 333 4.07 -4.96 35.50
CA TYR A 333 4.14 -4.87 34.04
C TYR A 333 5.35 -5.64 33.51
N PRO A 334 5.39 -6.08 32.24
CA PRO A 334 6.57 -6.65 31.62
C PRO A 334 7.79 -5.72 31.75
N VAL A 335 8.98 -6.29 31.87
CA VAL A 335 10.23 -5.54 32.05
C VAL A 335 11.30 -5.97 31.05
N THR A 336 12.19 -5.05 30.68
CA THR A 336 13.43 -5.39 29.96
C THR A 336 14.33 -6.32 30.79
N LYS A 337 14.72 -7.48 30.24
CA LYS A 337 15.49 -8.52 30.94
C LYS A 337 16.91 -8.07 31.30
N GLU A 338 17.36 -8.43 32.50
CA GLU A 338 18.73 -8.18 33.01
C GLU A 338 19.86 -8.69 32.12
N ARG A 339 19.64 -9.75 31.34
CA ARG A 339 20.67 -10.29 30.45
C ARG A 339 20.72 -9.55 29.11
N SER A 340 19.69 -9.73 28.29
CA SER A 340 19.66 -9.29 26.89
C SER A 340 19.29 -7.82 26.71
N GLY A 341 18.64 -7.20 27.71
CA GLY A 341 18.01 -5.87 27.63
C GLY A 341 16.67 -5.84 26.89
N TRP A 342 16.23 -6.95 26.31
CA TRP A 342 14.92 -7.07 25.66
C TRP A 342 13.82 -7.41 26.68
N GLY A 343 12.64 -6.82 26.53
CA GLY A 343 11.41 -7.27 27.17
C GLY A 343 10.38 -7.70 26.13
N ASN A 344 9.47 -8.61 26.48
CA ASN A 344 8.56 -9.22 25.53
C ASN A 344 7.22 -9.65 26.13
N ILE A 345 6.21 -9.77 25.25
CA ILE A 345 4.98 -10.52 25.52
C ILE A 345 4.68 -11.48 24.36
N VAL A 346 3.94 -12.55 24.66
CA VAL A 346 3.37 -13.48 23.69
C VAL A 346 2.00 -12.98 23.20
N MET A 347 1.73 -13.07 21.90
CA MET A 347 0.47 -12.67 21.29
C MET A 347 -0.48 -13.87 21.13
N PHE A 348 -1.49 -14.00 21.98
CA PHE A 348 -2.51 -15.04 21.83
C PHE A 348 -3.70 -14.56 20.98
N GLY A 349 -3.98 -15.24 19.87
CA GLY A 349 -5.23 -15.10 19.11
C GLY A 349 -5.47 -13.77 18.38
N SER A 350 -4.53 -12.83 18.43
CA SER A 350 -4.66 -11.52 17.76
C SER A 350 -4.27 -11.59 16.29
N SER A 351 -5.22 -12.00 15.43
CA SER A 351 -5.06 -12.03 13.96
C SER A 351 -5.79 -10.85 13.30
N TYR A 352 -5.21 -10.30 12.23
CA TYR A 352 -5.73 -9.20 11.40
C TYR A 352 -5.21 -9.35 9.97
N VAL A 353 -5.78 -8.67 8.97
CA VAL A 353 -5.36 -8.79 7.56
C VAL A 353 -4.97 -7.41 7.00
N PRO A 354 -3.67 -7.05 6.99
CA PRO A 354 -3.19 -5.75 6.53
C PRO A 354 -3.71 -5.33 5.15
N GLU A 355 -3.86 -6.31 4.25
CA GLU A 355 -4.30 -6.14 2.86
C GLU A 355 -5.78 -5.70 2.75
N ARG A 356 -6.56 -5.82 3.84
CA ARG A 356 -7.91 -5.25 3.96
C ARG A 356 -7.92 -3.83 4.54
N GLY A 357 -6.76 -3.24 4.79
CA GLY A 357 -6.61 -2.01 5.57
C GLY A 357 -6.81 -2.21 7.08
N GLU A 358 -6.79 -3.46 7.56
CA GLU A 358 -6.90 -3.74 9.00
C GLU A 358 -5.57 -3.47 9.69
N GLN A 359 -5.63 -2.98 10.92
CA GLN A 359 -4.48 -2.77 11.78
C GLN A 359 -4.54 -3.77 12.95
N GLY A 360 -3.38 -4.30 13.38
CA GLY A 360 -3.31 -5.21 14.52
C GLY A 360 -3.72 -4.52 15.83
N PRO A 361 -4.36 -5.24 16.78
CA PRO A 361 -4.98 -4.60 17.94
C PRO A 361 -3.97 -4.05 18.96
N TRP A 362 -2.71 -4.50 18.94
CA TRP A 362 -1.75 -4.20 19.99
C TRP A 362 -1.07 -2.83 19.83
N CYS A 363 -0.98 -2.11 20.94
CA CYS A 363 -0.10 -0.97 21.14
C CYS A 363 0.85 -1.21 22.33
N TRP A 364 2.07 -0.64 22.27
CA TRP A 364 3.05 -0.74 23.34
C TRP A 364 4.07 0.42 23.39
N THR A 365 4.56 0.73 24.59
CA THR A 365 5.52 1.82 24.86
C THR A 365 6.21 1.64 26.23
N PRO A 366 7.42 2.19 26.45
CA PRO A 366 8.05 2.21 27.78
C PRO A 366 7.22 2.97 28.82
N ARG A 367 7.02 2.36 29.99
CA ARG A 367 6.20 2.93 31.06
C ARG A 367 6.90 4.11 31.73
N GLY A 368 6.16 5.19 31.97
CA GLY A 368 6.64 6.36 32.72
C GLY A 368 7.65 7.23 31.98
N LEU A 369 7.92 6.96 30.70
CA LEU A 369 8.80 7.75 29.86
C LEU A 369 7.99 8.55 28.81
N PRO A 370 8.37 9.80 28.50
CA PRO A 370 7.83 10.56 27.37
C PRO A 370 8.38 9.96 26.08
N ALA A 371 7.66 8.95 25.58
CA ALA A 371 8.10 8.05 24.52
C ALA A 371 7.07 7.99 23.39
N GLU A 372 7.52 7.77 22.15
CA GLU A 372 6.60 7.37 21.07
C GLU A 372 5.94 6.01 21.38
N VAL A 373 4.77 5.75 20.79
CA VAL A 373 4.01 4.52 21.01
C VAL A 373 3.97 3.73 19.71
N MET A 374 4.28 2.44 19.77
CA MET A 374 4.07 1.54 18.66
C MET A 374 2.62 1.05 18.68
N CYS A 375 1.93 1.05 17.54
CA CYS A 375 0.59 0.47 17.38
C CYS A 375 0.51 -0.38 16.10
N GLY A 376 -0.46 -1.29 16.05
CA GLY A 376 -0.67 -2.21 14.93
C GLY A 376 -0.14 -3.62 15.12
N GLY A 377 0.32 -3.97 16.32
CA GLY A 377 0.89 -5.29 16.59
C GLY A 377 -0.16 -6.40 16.52
N GLY A 378 0.25 -7.58 16.06
CA GLY A 378 -0.61 -8.76 15.91
C GLY A 378 0.04 -9.78 14.97
N MET A 379 -0.71 -10.83 14.63
CA MET A 379 -0.34 -11.82 13.62
C MET A 379 -1.05 -11.50 12.29
N PRO A 380 -0.39 -10.83 11.33
CA PRO A 380 -0.99 -10.53 10.04
C PRO A 380 -1.31 -11.82 9.28
N ALA A 381 -2.53 -11.96 8.81
CA ALA A 381 -3.12 -13.17 8.22
C ALA A 381 -2.88 -14.47 9.04
N ASN A 382 -2.84 -14.37 10.37
CA ASN A 382 -2.48 -15.47 11.30
C ASN A 382 -1.09 -16.08 11.03
N GLN A 383 -0.18 -15.31 10.44
CA GLN A 383 1.20 -15.73 10.20
C GLN A 383 2.02 -15.54 11.49
N HIS A 384 2.88 -16.51 11.80
CA HIS A 384 3.72 -16.48 13.00
C HIS A 384 4.84 -15.45 12.81
N ILE A 385 4.54 -14.21 13.18
CA ILE A 385 5.45 -13.07 13.04
C ILE A 385 5.59 -12.38 14.39
N SER A 386 6.84 -12.15 14.77
CA SER A 386 7.21 -11.32 15.91
C SER A 386 7.65 -9.94 15.45
N ILE A 387 7.33 -8.91 16.24
CA ILE A 387 7.62 -7.50 15.93
C ILE A 387 8.54 -6.94 17.03
N PHE A 388 9.60 -6.26 16.62
CA PHE A 388 10.65 -5.69 17.47
C PHE A 388 10.63 -4.19 17.34
N VAL A 389 10.67 -3.49 18.47
CA VAL A 389 10.74 -2.02 18.53
C VAL A 389 11.86 -1.60 19.48
N VAL A 390 12.64 -0.61 19.04
CA VAL A 390 13.76 -0.07 19.78
C VAL A 390 13.56 1.42 19.99
N TRP A 391 13.43 1.83 21.25
CA TRP A 391 13.42 3.23 21.65
C TRP A 391 14.84 3.70 21.98
N GLN A 392 15.21 4.92 21.59
CA GLN A 392 16.44 5.58 22.03
C GLN A 392 16.11 6.93 22.65
N ALA A 393 16.73 7.22 23.81
CA ALA A 393 16.65 8.53 24.44
C ALA A 393 17.38 9.59 23.59
N VAL A 394 16.74 10.73 23.37
CA VAL A 394 17.31 11.93 22.76
C VAL A 394 16.99 13.14 23.62
N ARG A 395 17.83 14.17 23.58
CA ARG A 395 17.51 15.47 24.20
C ARG A 395 16.65 16.29 23.26
N VAL A 396 15.64 16.95 23.83
CA VAL A 396 15.04 18.12 23.21
C VAL A 396 16.02 19.27 23.42
N GLU A 397 16.61 19.80 22.35
CA GLU A 397 17.27 21.09 22.43
C GLU A 397 16.19 22.16 22.60
N GLU A 398 16.24 22.91 23.71
CA GLU A 398 15.47 24.15 23.80
C GLU A 398 15.92 25.06 22.66
N ALA A 399 14.96 25.50 21.84
CA ALA A 399 15.22 26.57 20.87
C ALA A 399 15.82 27.77 21.63
N PRO A 400 16.84 28.46 21.08
CA PRO A 400 17.40 29.64 21.72
C PRO A 400 16.27 30.61 22.04
N THR A 401 16.14 30.97 23.31
CA THR A 401 15.08 31.86 23.74
C THR A 401 15.33 33.24 23.14
N GLU A 402 14.66 33.57 22.04
CA GLU A 402 14.60 34.96 21.59
C GLU A 402 14.05 35.79 22.76
N PRO A 403 14.70 36.91 23.12
CA PRO A 403 14.28 37.72 24.25
C PRO A 403 12.89 38.27 23.96
N SER A 404 11.89 37.74 24.69
CA SER A 404 10.51 38.19 24.59
C SER A 404 10.44 39.71 24.77
N PRO A 405 9.80 40.47 23.86
CA PRO A 405 9.58 41.88 24.06
C PRO A 405 8.78 42.10 25.35
N GLU A 406 9.23 43.04 26.17
CA GLU A 406 8.65 43.35 27.47
C GLU A 406 7.16 43.70 27.33
N PRO A 407 6.26 43.12 28.16
CA PRO A 407 4.82 43.40 28.04
C PRO A 407 4.53 44.89 28.23
N PRO A 408 3.72 45.53 27.37
CA PRO A 408 3.36 46.92 27.55
C PRO A 408 2.63 47.11 28.90
N GLN A 409 3.11 48.05 29.72
CA GLN A 409 2.50 48.35 31.01
C GLN A 409 1.01 48.69 30.88
N PRO A 410 0.16 48.22 31.81
CA PRO A 410 -1.25 48.57 31.78
C PRO A 410 -1.45 50.09 32.01
N PRO A 411 -2.36 50.75 31.27
CA PRO A 411 -2.65 52.16 31.48
C PRO A 411 -3.24 52.40 32.87
N THR A 412 -2.75 53.44 33.54
CA THR A 412 -3.17 53.82 34.89
C THR A 412 -4.66 54.21 34.94
N PRO A 413 -5.43 53.81 35.97
CA PRO A 413 -6.86 54.14 36.04
C PRO A 413 -7.11 55.60 36.41
N GLY A 414 -7.98 56.28 35.66
CA GLY A 414 -8.53 57.59 36.04
C GLY A 414 -8.61 58.59 34.89
N ASP A 415 -9.72 58.61 34.16
CA ASP A 415 -10.75 59.63 34.41
C ASP A 415 -11.99 59.41 33.54
N TYR A 416 -13.15 59.39 34.18
CA TYR A 416 -14.45 59.23 33.51
C TYR A 416 -15.00 60.59 33.11
N ASN A 417 -15.77 60.64 32.02
CA ASN A 417 -17.02 61.41 32.03
C ASN A 417 -18.08 60.78 31.11
N ILE A 418 -19.21 60.44 31.72
CA ILE A 418 -20.39 59.85 31.07
C ILE A 418 -21.37 60.99 30.77
N PHE A 419 -21.99 61.01 29.58
CA PHE A 419 -23.32 61.60 29.40
C PHE A 419 -24.14 60.85 28.32
N LEU A 420 -25.38 60.55 28.69
CA LEU A 420 -26.52 60.04 27.90
C LEU A 420 -27.74 60.94 28.27
N PRO A 421 -28.98 60.81 27.71
CA PRO A 421 -29.50 59.95 26.62
C PRO A 421 -30.51 60.67 25.63
N PHE A 422 -31.18 59.87 24.77
CA PHE A 422 -32.43 60.13 23.99
C PHE A 422 -32.33 61.00 22.70
N VAL A 423 -33.19 60.84 21.66
CA VAL A 423 -34.57 60.31 21.57
C VAL A 423 -34.88 59.52 20.26
N SER A 424 -35.76 58.50 20.35
CA SER A 424 -36.74 57.96 19.36
C SER A 424 -36.37 57.52 17.91
N GLY A 425 -36.86 56.32 17.53
CA GLY A 425 -37.67 56.18 16.29
C GLY A 425 -37.55 54.88 15.47
N GLY A 426 -38.57 54.01 15.53
CA GLY A 426 -38.98 53.15 14.38
C GLY A 426 -38.42 51.71 14.26
N ALA A 427 -39.28 50.72 14.52
CA ALA A 427 -39.23 49.36 13.93
C ALA A 427 -40.13 49.33 12.65
N PRO A 428 -40.13 48.32 11.73
CA PRO A 428 -39.93 46.86 11.93
C PRO A 428 -39.04 46.21 10.83
N SER A 429 -38.98 44.90 10.49
CA SER A 429 -39.69 43.65 10.91
C SER A 429 -38.91 42.38 10.49
N SER A 430 -38.81 41.38 11.38
CA SER A 430 -38.82 39.91 11.10
C SER A 430 -37.69 39.28 10.23
N PRO A 431 -37.56 37.93 10.20
CA PRO A 431 -37.23 37.06 11.34
C PRO A 431 -35.99 36.15 11.06
N GLY A 432 -35.37 35.60 12.11
CA GLY A 432 -34.18 34.75 11.99
C GLY A 432 -34.43 33.29 11.55
N PRO A 433 -33.38 32.59 11.06
CA PRO A 433 -33.50 31.21 10.58
C PRO A 433 -33.71 30.19 11.72
N GLN A 434 -34.55 29.20 11.46
CA GLN A 434 -34.89 28.12 12.39
C GLN A 434 -33.78 27.07 12.50
N ALA A 435 -33.59 26.51 13.70
CA ALA A 435 -32.78 25.33 13.91
C ALA A 435 -33.45 24.08 13.28
N ALA A 436 -32.70 23.34 12.47
CA ALA A 436 -33.14 22.06 11.94
C ALA A 436 -32.94 20.94 12.98
N ALA A 437 -33.95 20.08 13.15
CA ALA A 437 -33.97 19.03 14.16
C ALA A 437 -33.15 17.79 13.76
N ALA A 438 -32.63 17.08 14.77
CA ALA A 438 -31.98 15.78 14.60
C ALA A 438 -33.01 14.68 14.24
N PRO A 439 -32.63 13.67 13.43
CA PRO A 439 -33.52 12.56 13.08
C PRO A 439 -33.64 11.53 14.21
N SER A 440 -34.88 11.13 14.53
CA SER A 440 -35.18 10.11 15.55
C SER A 440 -34.75 8.70 15.13
N ALA A 441 -34.14 7.97 16.08
CA ALA A 441 -33.98 6.52 15.98
C ALA A 441 -35.34 5.81 16.19
N GLY A 442 -35.74 4.90 15.30
CA GLY A 442 -37.03 4.19 15.46
C GLY A 442 -37.55 3.36 14.28
N ALA A 443 -36.73 3.00 13.29
CA ALA A 443 -37.17 2.18 12.15
C ALA A 443 -36.40 0.86 12.10
N THR A 444 -37.08 -0.24 12.48
CA THR A 444 -36.57 -1.60 12.27
C THR A 444 -36.57 -1.91 10.76
N PRO A 445 -35.46 -2.35 10.15
CA PRO A 445 -35.43 -2.60 8.71
C PRO A 445 -36.33 -3.77 8.32
N SER A 446 -37.13 -3.57 7.26
CA SER A 446 -37.97 -4.61 6.66
C SER A 446 -37.11 -5.76 6.13
N ALA A 447 -37.62 -6.99 6.21
CA ALA A 447 -36.92 -8.17 5.70
C ALA A 447 -36.63 -8.03 4.17
N PRO A 448 -35.43 -8.45 3.70
CA PRO A 448 -35.05 -8.30 2.31
C PRO A 448 -35.96 -9.14 1.38
N SER A 449 -36.29 -8.58 0.22
CA SER A 449 -37.09 -9.27 -0.80
C SER A 449 -36.36 -10.49 -1.36
N SER A 450 -37.09 -11.48 -1.89
CA SER A 450 -36.51 -12.67 -2.50
C SER A 450 -35.51 -12.34 -3.62
N ALA A 451 -35.82 -11.35 -4.46
CA ALA A 451 -34.93 -10.84 -5.50
C ALA A 451 -33.63 -10.24 -4.93
N MET A 452 -33.69 -9.52 -3.79
CA MET A 452 -32.49 -9.02 -3.11
C MET A 452 -31.64 -10.17 -2.55
N VAL A 453 -32.27 -11.19 -1.97
CA VAL A 453 -31.56 -12.38 -1.47
C VAL A 453 -30.91 -13.18 -2.61
N GLU A 454 -31.55 -13.26 -3.78
CA GLU A 454 -30.97 -13.89 -4.97
C GLU A 454 -29.81 -13.06 -5.55
N LEU A 455 -29.92 -11.73 -5.58
CA LEU A 455 -28.82 -10.85 -5.98
C LEU A 455 -27.61 -10.98 -5.05
N ILE A 456 -27.84 -10.98 -3.73
CA ILE A 456 -26.80 -11.23 -2.72
C ILE A 456 -26.15 -12.60 -2.93
N ARG A 457 -26.95 -13.64 -3.20
CA ARG A 457 -26.46 -15.00 -3.47
C ARG A 457 -25.60 -15.04 -4.74
N ALA A 458 -26.05 -14.44 -5.85
CA ALA A 458 -25.27 -14.36 -7.08
C ALA A 458 -23.95 -13.57 -6.88
N ALA A 459 -24.00 -12.46 -6.14
CA ALA A 459 -22.82 -11.66 -5.80
C ALA A 459 -21.85 -12.35 -4.83
N ALA A 460 -22.32 -13.33 -4.04
CA ALA A 460 -21.46 -14.19 -3.21
C ALA A 460 -20.75 -15.25 -4.06
N TRP A 461 -21.46 -15.93 -4.97
CA TRP A 461 -20.86 -16.94 -5.85
C TRP A 461 -19.87 -16.34 -6.86
N SER A 462 -20.19 -15.17 -7.41
CA SER A 462 -19.28 -14.44 -8.32
C SER A 462 -17.93 -14.14 -7.67
N ARG A 463 -17.90 -13.81 -6.36
CA ARG A 463 -16.65 -13.55 -5.62
C ARG A 463 -15.74 -14.78 -5.42
N VAL A 464 -16.27 -15.99 -5.57
CA VAL A 464 -15.48 -17.24 -5.55
C VAL A 464 -15.26 -17.79 -6.96
N GLY A 465 -15.50 -17.00 -8.02
CA GLY A 465 -15.29 -17.40 -9.41
C GLY A 465 -16.27 -18.44 -9.94
N VAL A 466 -17.38 -18.68 -9.23
CA VAL A 466 -18.40 -19.67 -9.63
C VAL A 466 -19.63 -18.94 -10.16
N GLU A 467 -19.97 -19.18 -11.43
CA GLU A 467 -21.23 -18.67 -11.99
C GLU A 467 -22.43 -19.43 -11.39
N LEU A 468 -23.29 -18.74 -10.65
CA LEU A 468 -24.55 -19.33 -10.19
C LEU A 468 -25.49 -19.52 -11.39
N ARG A 469 -25.76 -20.78 -11.75
CA ARG A 469 -26.74 -21.15 -12.78
C ARG A 469 -28.05 -21.63 -12.16
N PRO A 470 -29.12 -20.82 -12.17
CA PRO A 470 -30.43 -21.26 -11.70
C PRO A 470 -30.92 -22.45 -12.53
N GLY A 471 -31.26 -23.57 -11.88
CA GLY A 471 -31.71 -24.79 -12.56
C GLY A 471 -30.61 -25.70 -13.12
N SER A 472 -29.34 -25.57 -12.68
CA SER A 472 -28.31 -26.56 -13.01
C SER A 472 -28.63 -27.94 -12.42
N THR A 473 -28.77 -28.95 -13.29
CA THR A 473 -29.04 -30.34 -12.89
C THR A 473 -27.91 -30.94 -12.04
N LEU A 474 -26.67 -30.47 -12.23
CA LEU A 474 -25.52 -30.87 -11.41
C LEU A 474 -25.63 -30.30 -9.99
N ALA A 475 -25.96 -29.02 -9.85
CA ALA A 475 -26.15 -28.38 -8.55
C ALA A 475 -27.38 -28.92 -7.79
N ASP A 476 -28.46 -29.28 -8.50
CA ASP A 476 -29.63 -29.92 -7.90
C ASP A 476 -29.31 -31.33 -7.39
N TYR A 477 -28.55 -32.11 -8.17
CA TYR A 477 -28.05 -33.41 -7.73
C TYR A 477 -27.15 -33.26 -6.50
N ALA A 478 -26.14 -32.38 -6.55
CA ALA A 478 -25.16 -32.18 -5.49
C ALA A 478 -25.82 -31.79 -4.15
N ARG A 479 -26.85 -30.93 -4.20
CA ARG A 479 -27.65 -30.56 -3.02
C ARG A 479 -28.42 -31.76 -2.45
N ARG A 480 -29.00 -32.60 -3.30
CA ARG A 480 -29.75 -33.80 -2.86
C ARG A 480 -28.85 -34.85 -2.21
N VAL A 481 -27.60 -35.00 -2.65
CA VAL A 481 -26.65 -35.98 -2.09
C VAL A 481 -25.68 -35.39 -1.05
N GLY A 482 -25.81 -34.10 -0.71
CA GLY A 482 -25.07 -33.50 0.40
C GLY A 482 -23.60 -33.14 0.12
N LEU A 483 -23.20 -32.98 -1.15
CA LEU A 483 -21.80 -32.73 -1.55
C LEU A 483 -21.29 -31.29 -1.26
N GLY A 484 -22.08 -30.46 -0.57
CA GLY A 484 -21.68 -29.11 -0.17
C GLY A 484 -21.71 -28.08 -1.29
N MET A 485 -20.85 -27.06 -1.19
CA MET A 485 -20.77 -25.95 -2.14
C MET A 485 -19.99 -26.32 -3.42
N PRO A 486 -20.36 -25.79 -4.60
CA PRO A 486 -19.49 -25.85 -5.77
C PRO A 486 -18.19 -25.09 -5.52
N VAL A 487 -17.08 -25.67 -6.00
CA VAL A 487 -15.72 -25.12 -5.91
C VAL A 487 -15.09 -24.88 -7.30
N THR A 488 -15.80 -25.23 -8.37
CA THR A 488 -15.43 -24.89 -9.76
C THR A 488 -16.62 -24.28 -10.51
N ALA A 489 -16.36 -23.58 -11.60
CA ALA A 489 -17.36 -23.36 -12.65
C ALA A 489 -17.78 -24.70 -13.28
N GLU A 490 -18.89 -24.72 -14.02
CA GLU A 490 -19.21 -25.85 -14.92
C GLU A 490 -18.24 -25.86 -16.11
N PHE A 491 -17.67 -27.01 -16.44
CA PHE A 491 -16.82 -27.22 -17.60
C PHE A 491 -17.24 -28.47 -18.40
N ILE A 492 -16.71 -28.61 -19.61
CA ILE A 492 -16.90 -29.80 -20.45
C ILE A 492 -15.56 -30.51 -20.61
N VAL A 493 -15.51 -31.79 -20.27
CA VAL A 493 -14.33 -32.64 -20.43
C VAL A 493 -14.77 -34.04 -20.87
N ALA A 494 -14.05 -34.67 -21.80
CA ALA A 494 -14.30 -36.05 -22.26
C ALA A 494 -15.78 -36.36 -22.59
N GLY A 495 -16.49 -35.44 -23.22
CA GLY A 495 -17.92 -35.60 -23.58
C GLY A 495 -18.92 -35.47 -22.43
N HIS A 496 -18.46 -35.08 -21.24
CA HIS A 496 -19.27 -34.88 -20.03
C HIS A 496 -19.24 -33.41 -19.60
N ARG A 497 -20.39 -32.90 -19.14
CA ARG A 497 -20.47 -31.66 -18.36
C ARG A 497 -20.20 -32.00 -16.91
N ALA A 498 -19.26 -31.30 -16.28
CA ALA A 498 -18.81 -31.57 -14.91
C ALA A 498 -18.69 -30.30 -14.07
N GLN A 499 -18.82 -30.45 -12.76
CA GLN A 499 -18.57 -29.40 -11.77
C GLN A 499 -18.07 -30.03 -10.46
N GLY A 500 -17.03 -29.45 -9.86
CA GLY A 500 -16.50 -29.85 -8.56
C GLY A 500 -17.29 -29.23 -7.41
N PHE A 501 -17.56 -30.02 -6.37
CA PHE A 501 -18.19 -29.60 -5.12
C PHE A 501 -17.31 -30.01 -3.93
N ALA A 502 -17.48 -29.40 -2.77
CA ALA A 502 -16.65 -29.66 -1.58
C ALA A 502 -16.49 -31.15 -1.23
N GLY A 503 -17.53 -31.96 -1.43
CA GLY A 503 -17.52 -33.41 -1.19
C GLY A 503 -17.19 -34.31 -2.39
N GLY A 504 -17.06 -33.78 -3.61
CA GLY A 504 -16.73 -34.59 -4.79
C GLY A 504 -17.07 -33.95 -6.14
N LEU A 505 -16.79 -34.67 -7.23
CA LEU A 505 -17.04 -34.25 -8.61
C LEU A 505 -18.42 -34.76 -9.09
N VAL A 506 -19.28 -33.87 -9.59
CA VAL A 506 -20.59 -34.22 -10.14
C VAL A 506 -20.57 -34.00 -11.66
N PHE A 507 -21.07 -34.97 -12.43
CA PHE A 507 -21.00 -34.93 -13.89
C PHE A 507 -22.14 -35.68 -14.59
N ALA A 508 -22.41 -35.30 -15.83
CA ALA A 508 -23.40 -35.93 -16.72
C ALA A 508 -22.91 -35.91 -18.19
N PRO A 509 -23.27 -36.89 -19.03
CA PRO A 509 -22.98 -36.84 -20.47
C PRO A 509 -23.59 -35.59 -21.12
N VAL A 510 -22.86 -34.93 -22.03
CA VAL A 510 -23.36 -33.71 -22.71
C VAL A 510 -24.62 -33.99 -23.56
N ASN A 511 -24.76 -35.22 -24.06
CA ASN A 511 -25.92 -35.70 -24.81
C ASN A 511 -27.07 -36.25 -23.93
N ASP A 512 -26.87 -36.40 -22.62
CA ASP A 512 -27.91 -36.79 -21.66
C ASP A 512 -27.72 -36.04 -20.31
N PRO A 513 -28.13 -34.76 -20.23
CA PRO A 513 -27.90 -33.91 -19.05
C PRO A 513 -28.69 -34.32 -17.79
N HIS A 514 -29.55 -35.33 -17.89
CA HIS A 514 -30.35 -35.86 -16.77
C HIS A 514 -29.71 -37.09 -16.13
N ASN A 515 -28.83 -37.80 -16.84
CA ASN A 515 -28.05 -38.91 -16.30
C ASN A 515 -26.85 -38.40 -15.48
N VAL A 516 -27.17 -37.75 -14.35
CA VAL A 516 -26.19 -37.16 -13.43
C VAL A 516 -25.68 -38.20 -12.43
N THR A 517 -24.36 -38.28 -12.28
CA THR A 517 -23.68 -39.10 -11.28
C THR A 517 -22.59 -38.28 -10.57
N HIS A 518 -21.94 -38.87 -9.55
CA HIS A 518 -20.81 -38.26 -8.87
C HIS A 518 -19.70 -39.27 -8.55
N ALA A 519 -18.50 -38.75 -8.33
CA ALA A 519 -17.37 -39.44 -7.72
C ALA A 519 -16.92 -38.64 -6.48
N SER A 520 -16.29 -39.31 -5.50
CA SER A 520 -15.50 -38.60 -4.51
C SER A 520 -14.30 -37.91 -5.17
N TRP A 521 -13.67 -37.00 -4.44
CA TRP A 521 -12.29 -36.60 -4.74
C TRP A 521 -11.33 -37.81 -4.63
#